data_AF-A0A1C6H0R6-F1
#
_entry.id   AF-A0A1C6H0R6-F1
#
_cell.length_a   1.000
_cell.length_b   1.000
_cell.length_c   1.000
_cell.angle_alpha   90.00
_cell.angle_beta   90.00
_cell.angle_gamma   90.00
#
_symmetry.space_group_name_H-M   'P 1'
#
loop_
_entity.id
_entity.type
_entity.pdbx_description
1 polymer ?
#
loop_
_entity_poly.entity_id
_entity_poly.type
_entity_poly.pdbx_seq_one_letter_code
_entity_poly.pdbx_strand_id
1 'polypeptide(L)'
;MQHFKTLSILIAQRGGDPIVAAYPNGHIQYWDGAMPCYRQDVRGLLQKNLADEKRAIARYRRHRAQIPDAQVQNALDDIIADEKGHAALLTGLIDQIDDNPS
;
A
#
# COMPACT_ATOMS: atom_id res chain seq x y z
N MET A 1 6.59 -7.37 1.83
CA MET A 1 5.40 -8.09 2.33
C MET A 1 5.36 -8.24 3.87
N GLN A 2 6.02 -7.36 4.63
CA GLN A 2 5.94 -7.32 6.10
C GLN A 2 4.64 -6.66 6.58
N HIS A 3 4.10 -5.70 5.81
CA HIS A 3 2.90 -4.95 6.19
C HIS A 3 1.67 -5.84 6.39
N PHE A 4 1.41 -6.79 5.48
CA PHE A 4 0.30 -7.73 5.64
C PHE A 4 0.43 -8.61 6.88
N LYS A 5 1.66 -9.01 7.24
CA LYS A 5 1.90 -9.77 8.47
C LYS A 5 1.61 -8.93 9.71
N THR A 6 2.09 -7.68 9.74
CA THR A 6 1.84 -6.76 10.86
C THR A 6 0.33 -6.53 11.01
N LEU A 7 -0.37 -6.22 9.91
CA LEU A 7 -1.81 -5.98 9.93
C LEU A 7 -2.60 -7.24 10.33
N SER A 8 -2.22 -8.42 9.83
CA SER A 8 -2.93 -9.66 10.17
C SER A 8 -2.81 -10.01 11.64
N ILE A 9 -1.62 -9.83 12.23
CA ILE A 9 -1.41 -10.00 13.67
C ILE A 9 -2.29 -9.04 14.46
N LEU A 10 -2.34 -7.76 14.08
CA LEU A 10 -3.15 -6.76 14.78
C LEU A 10 -4.66 -7.05 14.69
N ILE A 11 -5.13 -7.52 13.53
CA ILE A 11 -6.52 -7.93 13.32
C ILE A 11 -6.86 -9.15 14.20
N ALA A 12 -6.02 -10.18 14.16
CA ALA A 12 -6.23 -11.40 14.94
C ALA A 12 -6.20 -11.15 16.46
N GLN A 13 -5.28 -10.31 16.93
CA GLN A 13 -5.20 -9.89 18.35
C GLN A 13 -6.47 -9.19 18.85
N ARG A 14 -7.25 -8.59 17.95
CA ARG A 14 -8.52 -7.91 18.24
C ARG A 14 -9.74 -8.79 17.97
N GLY A 15 -9.53 -10.10 17.77
CA GLY A 15 -10.60 -11.08 17.53
C GLY A 15 -11.19 -11.05 16.12
N GLY A 16 -10.59 -10.30 15.20
CA GLY A 16 -11.00 -10.29 13.80
C GLY A 16 -10.40 -11.45 13.00
N ASP A 17 -11.01 -11.74 11.85
CA ASP A 17 -10.47 -12.70 10.88
C ASP A 17 -9.68 -11.96 9.78
N PRO A 18 -8.34 -12.09 9.74
CA PRO A 18 -7.53 -11.38 8.76
C PRO A 18 -7.73 -11.91 7.34
N ILE A 19 -8.39 -11.13 6.52
CA ILE A 19 -8.58 -11.40 5.09
C ILE A 19 -7.99 -10.28 4.24
N VAL A 20 -7.56 -10.63 3.02
CA VAL A 20 -7.13 -9.63 2.03
C VAL A 20 -8.33 -9.29 1.16
N ALA A 21 -9.04 -8.24 1.54
CA ALA A 21 -10.22 -7.75 0.83
C ALA A 21 -10.32 -6.23 0.88
N ALA A 22 -11.06 -5.66 -0.07
CA ALA A 22 -11.52 -4.28 -0.04
C ALA A 22 -13.05 -4.26 0.15
N TYR A 23 -13.56 -3.12 0.63
CA TYR A 23 -15.01 -2.90 0.78
C TYR A 23 -15.48 -1.72 -0.08
N PRO A 24 -15.31 -1.76 -1.41
CA PRO A 24 -15.82 -0.70 -2.27
C PRO A 24 -17.36 -0.70 -2.25
N ASN A 25 -17.95 0.49 -2.09
CA ASN A 25 -19.40 0.70 -2.20
C ASN A 25 -20.26 -0.24 -1.33
N GLY A 26 -19.75 -0.66 -0.17
CA GLY A 26 -20.47 -1.52 0.77
C GLY A 26 -20.44 -3.03 0.44
N HIS A 27 -19.73 -3.45 -0.60
CA HIS A 27 -19.57 -4.86 -0.96
C HIS A 27 -18.17 -5.35 -0.68
N ILE A 28 -18.04 -6.60 -0.21
CA ILE A 28 -16.73 -7.23 -0.08
C ILE A 28 -16.20 -7.63 -1.45
N GLN A 29 -14.97 -7.22 -1.74
CA GLN A 29 -14.21 -7.65 -2.89
C GLN A 29 -12.92 -8.32 -2.39
N TYR A 30 -12.86 -9.64 -2.46
CA TYR A 30 -11.65 -10.39 -2.14
C TYR A 30 -10.53 -10.06 -3.12
N TRP A 31 -9.30 -10.08 -2.63
CA TRP A 31 -8.13 -9.96 -3.49
C TRP A 31 -8.07 -11.14 -4.47
N ASP A 32 -7.76 -10.84 -5.73
CA ASP A 32 -7.54 -11.84 -6.77
C ASP A 32 -6.38 -11.43 -7.69
N GLY A 33 -6.01 -12.34 -8.58
CA GLY A 33 -4.93 -12.14 -9.55
C GLY A 33 -5.22 -11.09 -10.63
N ALA A 34 -6.40 -10.45 -10.65
CA ALA A 34 -6.71 -9.38 -11.60
C ALA A 34 -6.38 -7.99 -11.04
N MET A 35 -6.12 -7.86 -9.73
CA MET A 35 -5.79 -6.58 -9.09
C MET A 35 -4.39 -6.00 -9.43
N PRO A 36 -3.34 -6.82 -9.64
CA PRO A 36 -2.03 -6.29 -10.05
C PRO A 36 -2.06 -5.66 -11.46
N CYS A 37 -1.17 -4.70 -11.70
CA CYS A 37 -0.98 -4.12 -13.03
C CYS A 37 0.05 -4.94 -13.82
N TYR A 38 -0.36 -5.60 -14.90
CA TYR A 38 0.51 -6.43 -15.75
C TYR A 38 1.03 -5.70 -17.01
N ARG A 39 1.20 -4.37 -16.92
CA ARG A 39 1.76 -3.58 -18.04
C ARG A 39 3.16 -4.07 -18.40
N GLN A 40 3.45 -4.08 -19.70
CA GLN A 40 4.74 -4.51 -20.24
C GLN A 40 5.74 -3.35 -20.39
N ASP A 41 5.27 -2.11 -20.37
CA ASP A 41 6.14 -0.94 -20.38
C ASP A 41 6.63 -0.60 -18.96
N VAL A 42 7.95 -0.66 -18.76
CA VAL A 42 8.60 -0.46 -17.45
C VAL A 42 8.26 0.91 -16.87
N ARG A 43 8.31 1.97 -17.68
CA ARG A 43 8.00 3.33 -17.23
C ARG A 43 6.57 3.43 -16.68
N GLY A 44 5.57 2.95 -17.42
CA GLY A 44 4.18 3.01 -16.96
C GLY A 44 3.89 2.09 -15.79
N LEU A 45 4.60 0.96 -15.67
CA LEU A 45 4.54 0.10 -14.48
C LEU A 45 5.07 0.83 -13.25
N LEU A 46 6.23 1.49 -13.34
CA LEU A 46 6.81 2.26 -12.24
C LEU A 46 5.91 3.44 -11.83
N GLN A 47 5.35 4.17 -12.81
CA GLN A 47 4.40 5.26 -12.53
C GLN A 47 3.13 4.74 -11.84
N LYS A 48 2.62 3.59 -12.25
CA LYS A 48 1.46 2.95 -11.62
C LYS A 48 1.78 2.54 -10.17
N ASN A 49 2.94 1.91 -9.95
CA ASN A 49 3.38 1.53 -8.61
C ASN A 49 3.53 2.77 -7.72
N LEU A 50 4.13 3.86 -8.22
CA LEU A 50 4.26 5.11 -7.48
C LEU A 50 2.90 5.69 -7.08
N ALA A 51 1.92 5.65 -7.99
CA ALA A 51 0.56 6.09 -7.70
C ALA A 51 -0.13 5.20 -6.65
N ASP A 52 0.14 3.89 -6.68
CA ASP A 52 -0.37 2.95 -5.70
C ASP A 52 0.22 3.19 -4.30
N GLU A 53 1.54 3.45 -4.18
CA GLU A 53 2.17 3.80 -2.91
C GLU A 53 1.61 5.11 -2.33
N LYS A 54 1.44 6.14 -3.16
CA LYS A 54 0.83 7.41 -2.74
C LYS A 54 -0.61 7.22 -2.24
N ARG A 55 -1.38 6.34 -2.89
CA ARG A 55 -2.75 5.99 -2.48
C ARG A 55 -2.75 5.19 -1.18
N ALA A 56 -1.81 4.27 -0.99
CA ALA A 56 -1.62 3.52 0.24
C ALA A 56 -1.32 4.48 1.43
N ILE A 57 -0.37 5.41 1.27
CA ILE A 57 -0.06 6.44 2.27
C ILE A 57 -1.31 7.22 2.67
N ALA A 58 -2.08 7.72 1.70
CA ALA A 58 -3.30 8.48 1.98
C ALA A 58 -4.33 7.64 2.74
N ARG A 59 -4.49 6.37 2.35
CA ARG A 59 -5.42 5.43 3.01
C ARG A 59 -5.01 5.13 4.45
N TYR A 60 -3.73 4.84 4.68
CA TYR A 60 -3.22 4.56 6.03
C TYR A 60 -3.29 5.79 6.94
N ARG A 61 -3.01 6.99 6.43
CA ARG A 61 -3.22 8.25 7.19
C ARG A 61 -4.66 8.42 7.62
N ARG A 62 -5.62 8.15 6.73
CA ARG A 62 -7.04 8.18 7.05
C ARG A 62 -7.39 7.16 8.13
N HIS A 63 -6.97 5.91 7.98
CA HIS A 63 -7.24 4.87 8.97
C HIS A 63 -6.62 5.20 10.34
N ARG A 64 -5.38 5.72 10.36
CA ARG A 64 -4.71 6.15 11.58
C ARG A 64 -5.52 7.20 12.35
N ALA A 65 -6.11 8.16 11.64
CA ALA A 65 -6.97 9.19 12.24
C ALA A 65 -8.32 8.63 12.75
N GLN A 66 -8.80 7.53 12.17
CA GLN A 66 -10.10 6.94 12.49
C GLN A 66 -10.05 5.87 13.59
N ILE A 67 -8.87 5.27 13.82
CA ILE A 67 -8.71 4.15 14.76
C ILE A 67 -7.93 4.66 15.98
N PRO A 68 -8.60 4.96 17.11
CA PRO A 68 -7.95 5.45 18.33
C PRO A 68 -7.36 4.29 19.15
N ASP A 69 -6.43 3.55 18.56
CA ASP A 69 -5.69 2.47 19.20
C ASP A 69 -4.19 2.71 18.99
N ALA A 70 -3.44 2.91 20.07
CA ALA A 70 -2.05 3.31 20.00
C ALA A 70 -1.16 2.30 19.27
N GLN A 71 -1.42 1.00 19.45
CA GLN A 71 -0.63 -0.05 18.79
C GLN A 71 -0.92 -0.07 17.29
N VAL A 72 -2.19 0.12 16.90
CA VAL A 72 -2.56 0.23 15.48
C VAL A 72 -2.00 1.51 14.87
N GLN A 73 -2.09 2.64 15.56
CA GLN A 73 -1.56 3.92 15.07
C GLN A 73 -0.05 3.87 14.84
N ASN A 74 0.71 3.28 15.78
CA ASN A 74 2.14 3.11 15.63
C ASN A 74 2.48 2.20 14.43
N ALA A 75 1.81 1.06 14.30
CA ALA A 75 2.02 0.17 13.16
C ALA A 75 1.66 0.84 11.83
N LEU A 76 0.62 1.68 11.79
CA LEU A 76 0.26 2.46 10.61
C LEU A 76 1.30 3.54 10.31
N ASP A 77 1.90 4.18 11.32
CA ASP A 77 2.99 5.13 11.13
C ASP A 77 4.23 4.48 10.52
N ASP A 78 4.61 3.29 11.00
CA ASP A 78 5.71 2.51 10.45
C ASP A 78 5.44 2.13 8.98
N ILE A 79 4.23 1.63 8.67
CA ILE A 79 3.83 1.31 7.30
C ILE A 79 3.88 2.58 6.43
N ILE A 80 3.36 3.71 6.90
CA ILE A 80 3.42 5.00 6.18
C ILE A 80 4.86 5.42 5.90
N ALA A 81 5.79 5.18 6.83
CA ALA A 81 7.20 5.47 6.63
C ALA A 81 7.81 4.60 5.53
N ASP A 82 7.51 3.30 5.52
CA ASP A 82 7.93 2.37 4.47
C ASP A 82 7.40 2.79 3.09
N GLU A 83 6.09 3.08 2.97
CA GLU A 83 5.51 3.45 1.67
C GLU A 83 6.07 4.78 1.14
N LYS A 84 6.46 5.71 2.02
CA LYS A 84 7.18 6.93 1.60
C LYS A 84 8.56 6.58 1.05
N GLY A 85 9.27 5.63 1.66
CA GLY A 85 10.53 5.11 1.17
C GLY A 85 10.39 4.46 -0.20
N HIS A 86 9.37 3.60 -0.39
CA HIS A 86 9.04 3.00 -1.68
C HIS A 86 8.73 4.06 -2.74
N ALA A 87 7.90 5.06 -2.41
CA ALA A 87 7.57 6.14 -3.32
C ALA A 87 8.81 6.98 -3.73
N ALA A 88 9.72 7.23 -2.81
CA ALA A 88 10.97 7.93 -3.09
C ALA A 88 11.87 7.12 -4.03
N LEU A 89 12.03 5.82 -3.76
CA LEU A 89 12.79 4.90 -4.62
C LEU A 89 12.21 4.85 -6.04
N LEU A 90 10.89 4.67 -6.17
CA LEU A 90 10.20 4.61 -7.46
C LEU A 90 10.34 5.93 -8.24
N THR A 91 10.31 7.07 -7.54
CA THR A 91 10.53 8.38 -8.18
C THR A 91 11.94 8.45 -8.78
N GLY A 92 12.97 8.09 -8.00
CA GLY A 92 14.35 8.08 -8.50
C GLY A 92 14.58 7.11 -9.67
N LEU A 93 13.89 5.97 -9.70
CA LEU A 93 13.94 5.04 -10.84
C LEU A 93 13.28 5.62 -12.11
N ILE A 94 12.18 6.37 -11.95
CA ILE A 94 11.53 7.04 -13.07
C ILE A 94 12.45 8.13 -13.63
N ASP A 95 13.04 8.95 -12.77
CA ASP A 95 13.96 10.01 -13.18
C ASP A 95 15.17 9.45 -13.96
N GLN A 96 15.74 8.32 -13.50
CA GLN A 96 16.83 7.64 -14.20
C GLN A 96 16.46 7.14 -15.61
N ILE A 97 15.22 6.69 -15.81
CA ILE A 97 14.73 6.26 -17.13
C ILE A 97 14.47 7.47 -18.02
N ASP A 98 14.05 8.59 -17.44
CA ASP A 98 13.75 9.82 -18.17
C ASP A 98 15.04 10.52 -18.64
N ASP A 99 16.10 10.46 -17.84
CA ASP A 99 17.44 10.97 -18.17
C ASP A 99 18.20 10.07 -19.17
N ASN A 100 17.76 8.82 -19.37
CA ASN A 100 18.38 7.88 -20.30
C ASN A 100 17.31 7.20 -21.18
N PRO A 101 16.68 7.96 -22.10
CA PRO A 101 15.63 7.44 -22.96
C PRO A 101 16.23 6.34 -23.86
N SER A 102 15.65 5.15 -23.76
CA SER A 102 15.97 3.98 -24.58
C SER A 102 15.75 4.24 -26.07
#